data_AF-A0ABD1QB61-F1
#
_entry.id   AF-A0ABD1QB61-F1
#
_cell.length_a   1.000
_cell.length_b   1.000
_cell.length_c   1.000
_cell.angle_alpha   90.00
_cell.angle_beta   90.00
_cell.angle_gamma   90.00
#
_symmetry.space_group_name_H-M   'P 1'
#
loop_
_entity.id
_entity.type
_entity.pdbx_description
1 polymer ?
#
loop_
_entity_poly.entity_id
_entity_poly.type
_entity_poly.pdbx_seq_one_letter_code
_entity_poly.pdbx_strand_id
1 'polypeptide(L)'
;MEIIYFSSVLYKFTQGGYLPLAFSLVLVAMMGVWHYVHQRRYMFELNNKVSSDYVRDLAKNQNISRIPGIGLLYSELVQGIPPIFSHFISNIPSIHSVIVVVSVKSIPISKVVVEERFLFRQVEPRDYRMFRCVVRYGYNDKIEEPKEFERQLVENLKEFIRQENFILEGGSTEQMRETVNIQHSGLLRNDDKARRSSSSAVHVEEALENQIPSRISSSSIQSFNIAKSTNSSSRITPVPLQGAEEEMQFVQKEMEHGVFYFIGETEVLAEQDSSLLKKFVVNYAYSFLRKNFREGEKTLAIPRTRLLRVGMTYEI
;
A
#
# COMPACT_ATOMS: atom_id res chain seq x y z
N MET A 1 -36.91 -20.66 1.32
CA MET A 1 -36.77 -22.06 0.87
C MET A 1 -35.90 -22.89 1.82
N GLU A 2 -34.65 -22.49 2.08
CA GLU A 2 -33.63 -23.29 2.79
C GLU A 2 -34.08 -23.89 4.14
N ILE A 3 -34.82 -23.13 4.96
CA ILE A 3 -35.36 -23.59 6.26
C ILE A 3 -36.21 -24.88 6.12
N ILE A 4 -36.94 -25.04 5.01
CA ILE A 4 -37.79 -26.21 4.75
C ILE A 4 -36.91 -27.44 4.42
N TYR A 5 -35.84 -27.24 3.65
CA TYR A 5 -34.86 -28.30 3.37
C TYR A 5 -34.13 -28.73 4.65
N PHE A 6 -33.73 -27.77 5.49
CA PHE A 6 -33.10 -28.07 6.79
C PHE A 6 -34.04 -28.87 7.71
N SER A 7 -35.31 -28.47 7.81
CA SER A 7 -36.33 -29.21 8.56
C SER A 7 -36.55 -30.64 8.03
N SER A 8 -36.50 -30.84 6.71
CA SER A 8 -36.63 -32.16 6.09
C SER A 8 -35.47 -33.10 6.44
N VAL A 9 -34.24 -32.57 6.51
CA VAL A 9 -33.07 -33.34 6.95
C VAL A 9 -33.14 -33.65 8.45
N LEU A 10 -33.57 -32.71 9.29
CA LEU A 10 -33.77 -32.93 10.73
C LEU A 10 -34.77 -34.04 11.04
N TYR A 11 -35.81 -34.24 10.23
CA TYR A 11 -36.77 -35.32 10.44
C TYR A 11 -36.14 -36.73 10.39
N LYS A 12 -35.05 -36.90 9.62
CA LYS A 12 -34.29 -38.17 9.54
C LYS A 12 -33.14 -38.28 10.54
N PHE A 13 -32.97 -37.32 11.45
CA PHE A 13 -31.91 -37.34 12.46
C PHE A 13 -31.96 -38.59 13.35
N THR A 14 -33.16 -38.97 13.79
CA THR A 14 -33.43 -40.20 14.58
C THR A 14 -33.25 -41.51 13.79
N GLN A 15 -33.22 -41.44 12.46
CA GLN A 15 -33.04 -42.59 11.56
C GLN A 15 -31.59 -42.77 11.09
N GLY A 16 -30.61 -42.15 11.77
CA GLY A 16 -29.19 -42.23 11.44
C GLY A 16 -28.66 -41.07 10.60
N GLY A 17 -29.50 -40.09 10.22
CA GLY A 17 -29.08 -38.91 9.46
C GLY A 17 -28.17 -37.93 10.19
N TYR A 18 -27.81 -38.20 11.45
CA TYR A 18 -27.00 -37.32 12.29
C TYR A 18 -25.53 -37.20 11.86
N LEU A 19 -24.92 -38.25 11.28
CA LEU A 19 -23.49 -38.27 11.00
C LEU A 19 -23.06 -37.21 9.95
N PRO A 20 -23.71 -37.07 8.77
CA PRO A 20 -23.39 -36.00 7.83
C PRO A 20 -23.68 -34.59 8.39
N LEU A 21 -24.71 -34.46 9.26
CA LEU A 21 -25.09 -33.19 9.88
C LEU A 21 -24.05 -32.74 10.93
N ALA A 22 -23.52 -33.68 11.73
CA ALA A 22 -22.44 -33.41 12.67
C ALA A 22 -21.15 -33.03 11.92
N PHE A 23 -20.82 -33.73 10.84
CA PHE A 23 -19.65 -33.43 10.01
C PHE A 23 -19.74 -32.05 9.34
N SER A 24 -20.89 -31.69 8.75
CA SER A 24 -21.07 -30.38 8.14
C SER A 24 -21.06 -29.25 9.17
N LEU A 25 -21.63 -29.46 10.37
CA LEU A 25 -21.55 -28.50 11.47
C LEU A 25 -20.10 -28.26 11.93
N VAL A 26 -19.28 -29.31 12.01
CA VAL A 26 -17.84 -29.19 12.30
C VAL A 26 -17.12 -28.38 11.22
N LEU A 27 -17.34 -28.67 9.93
CA LEU A 27 -16.73 -27.90 8.84
C LEU A 27 -17.17 -26.43 8.82
N VAL A 28 -18.45 -26.15 9.08
CA VAL A 28 -18.98 -24.79 9.20
C VAL A 28 -18.37 -24.07 10.40
N ALA A 29 -18.18 -24.73 11.54
CA ALA A 29 -17.50 -24.17 12.69
C ALA A 29 -16.01 -23.85 12.40
N MET A 30 -15.29 -24.76 11.72
CA MET A 30 -13.90 -24.55 11.32
C MET A 30 -13.75 -23.35 10.36
N MET A 31 -14.61 -23.28 9.33
CA MET A 31 -14.65 -22.14 8.40
C MET A 31 -15.07 -20.83 9.09
N GLY A 32 -16.02 -20.88 10.01
CA GLY A 32 -16.47 -19.73 10.80
C GLY A 32 -15.35 -19.15 11.68
N VAL A 33 -14.62 -20.01 12.40
CA VAL A 33 -13.44 -19.61 13.18
C VAL A 33 -12.34 -19.03 12.29
N TRP A 34 -12.04 -19.67 11.16
CA TRP A 34 -11.03 -19.19 10.21
C TRP A 34 -11.39 -17.82 9.65
N HIS A 35 -12.62 -17.66 9.15
CA HIS A 35 -13.10 -16.41 8.58
C HIS A 35 -13.14 -15.28 9.63
N TYR A 36 -13.67 -15.56 10.82
CA TYR A 36 -13.73 -14.59 11.92
C TYR A 36 -12.34 -14.05 12.29
N VAL A 37 -11.38 -14.93 12.55
CA VAL A 37 -10.03 -14.49 12.94
C VAL A 37 -9.28 -13.83 11.78
N HIS A 38 -9.43 -14.33 10.54
CA HIS A 38 -8.84 -13.68 9.38
C HIS A 38 -9.40 -12.27 9.14
N GLN A 39 -10.71 -12.08 9.30
CA GLN A 39 -11.36 -10.78 9.17
C GLN A 39 -10.91 -9.83 10.29
N ARG A 40 -10.79 -10.32 11.54
CA ARG A 40 -10.32 -9.51 12.68
C ARG A 40 -8.84 -9.12 12.55
N ARG A 41 -7.97 -10.04 12.11
CA ARG A 41 -6.57 -9.75 11.76
C ARG A 41 -6.48 -8.64 10.70
N TYR A 42 -7.23 -8.74 9.62
CA TYR A 42 -7.24 -7.73 8.55
C TYR A 42 -7.77 -6.36 9.01
N MET A 43 -8.82 -6.34 9.85
CA MET A 43 -9.31 -5.10 10.47
C MET A 43 -8.30 -4.49 11.44
N PHE A 44 -7.56 -5.29 12.20
CA PHE A 44 -6.47 -4.82 13.06
C PHE A 44 -5.37 -4.13 12.24
N GLU A 45 -4.96 -4.71 11.10
CA GLU A 45 -3.98 -4.07 10.20
C GLU A 45 -4.48 -2.78 9.55
N LEU A 46 -5.77 -2.71 9.18
CA LEU A 46 -6.37 -1.49 8.63
C LEU A 46 -6.47 -0.35 9.65
N ASN A 47 -6.77 -0.68 10.90
CA ASN A 47 -6.91 0.29 11.98
C ASN A 47 -5.53 0.76 12.48
N ASN A 48 -4.57 -0.17 12.62
CA ASN A 48 -3.20 0.11 13.05
C ASN A 48 -2.23 0.35 11.87
N LYS A 49 -2.74 0.78 10.71
CA LYS A 49 -1.91 1.14 9.55
C LYS A 49 -1.05 2.37 9.87
N VAL A 50 0.21 2.33 9.46
CA VAL A 50 1.16 3.41 9.62
C VAL A 50 0.90 4.49 8.57
N SER A 51 0.86 5.76 8.99
CA SER A 51 0.65 6.93 8.13
C SER A 51 1.91 7.34 7.36
N SER A 52 1.74 8.21 6.35
CA SER A 52 2.88 8.85 5.67
C SER A 52 3.68 9.77 6.61
N ASP A 53 3.07 10.31 7.67
CA ASP A 53 3.79 11.14 8.64
C ASP A 53 4.85 10.37 9.42
N TYR A 54 4.62 9.08 9.72
CA TYR A 54 5.68 8.24 10.28
C TYR A 54 6.90 8.14 9.34
N VAL A 55 6.68 8.06 8.02
CA VAL A 55 7.76 8.08 7.01
C VAL A 55 8.42 9.46 6.94
N ARG A 56 7.62 10.53 7.06
CA ARG A 56 8.06 11.93 7.13
C ARG A 56 8.98 12.19 8.32
N ASP A 57 8.71 11.55 9.45
CA ASP A 57 9.57 11.61 10.65
C ASP A 57 10.77 10.67 10.54
N LEU A 58 10.61 9.49 9.93
CA LEU A 58 11.72 8.61 9.54
C LEU A 58 12.75 9.32 8.65
N ALA A 59 12.30 10.19 7.73
CA ALA A 59 13.16 11.01 6.88
C ALA A 59 13.96 12.07 7.67
N LYS A 60 13.46 12.55 8.81
CA LYS A 60 14.18 13.47 9.71
C LYS A 60 15.17 12.72 10.62
N ASN A 61 14.88 11.47 10.96
CA ASN A 61 15.60 10.67 11.94
C ASN A 61 16.93 10.11 11.40
N GLN A 62 18.01 10.91 11.49
CA GLN A 62 19.38 10.54 11.06
C GLN A 62 20.00 9.29 11.74
N ASN A 63 19.32 8.70 12.73
CA ASN A 63 19.76 7.49 13.43
C ASN A 63 19.49 6.20 12.64
N ILE A 64 18.65 6.25 11.60
CA ILE A 64 18.30 5.09 10.78
C ILE A 64 19.27 4.99 9.60
N SER A 65 19.96 3.86 9.49
CA SER A 65 20.90 3.62 8.39
C SER A 65 20.15 3.22 7.12
N ARG A 66 20.58 3.72 5.96
CA ARG A 66 20.28 3.09 4.67
C ARG A 66 21.42 2.17 4.27
N ILE A 67 21.07 0.95 3.88
CA ILE A 67 21.96 -0.05 3.31
C ILE A 67 21.58 -0.31 1.85
N PRO A 68 22.54 -0.63 0.98
CA PRO A 68 22.29 -0.85 -0.45
C PRO A 68 21.34 -2.03 -0.70
N GLY A 69 20.54 -1.95 -1.77
CA GLY A 69 19.58 -2.98 -2.18
C GLY A 69 18.14 -2.49 -2.34
N ILE A 70 17.27 -3.39 -2.81
CA ILE A 70 15.81 -3.18 -2.90
C ILE A 70 15.09 -4.07 -1.87
N GLY A 71 14.28 -3.47 -0.99
CA GLY A 71 13.51 -4.19 0.03
C GLY A 71 12.05 -4.37 -0.36
N LEU A 72 11.61 -5.62 -0.53
CA LEU A 72 10.22 -5.96 -0.86
C LEU A 72 9.47 -6.38 0.41
N LEU A 73 8.59 -5.50 0.90
CA LEU A 73 7.75 -5.77 2.08
C LEU A 73 6.38 -6.30 1.65
N TYR A 74 6.14 -7.60 1.82
CA TYR A 74 4.84 -8.19 1.50
C TYR A 74 3.78 -7.79 2.52
N SER A 75 2.58 -7.45 2.03
CA SER A 75 1.45 -7.06 2.87
C SER A 75 0.10 -7.43 2.25
N GLU A 76 -0.89 -7.76 3.07
CA GLU A 76 -2.28 -7.92 2.64
C GLU A 76 -2.98 -6.56 2.44
N LEU A 77 -2.45 -5.47 3.02
CA LEU A 77 -2.98 -4.12 2.87
C LEU A 77 -2.78 -3.55 1.46
N VAL A 78 -3.82 -2.91 0.91
CA VAL A 78 -3.77 -2.20 -0.39
C VAL A 78 -3.48 -0.70 -0.22
N GLN A 79 -3.60 -0.17 1.00
CA GLN A 79 -3.45 1.23 1.36
C GLN A 79 -2.79 1.38 2.73
N GLY A 80 -1.99 2.44 2.91
CA GLY A 80 -1.15 2.62 4.09
C GLY A 80 0.10 1.72 4.07
N ILE A 81 0.84 1.75 5.17
CA ILE A 81 2.02 0.90 5.44
C ILE A 81 1.63 -0.04 6.60
N PRO A 82 1.95 -1.34 6.55
CA PRO A 82 1.54 -2.27 7.61
C PRO A 82 2.30 -2.02 8.94
N PRO A 83 1.67 -2.27 10.11
CA PRO A 83 2.28 -2.02 11.43
C PRO A 83 3.61 -2.74 11.65
N ILE A 84 3.78 -3.91 11.02
CA ILE A 84 5.03 -4.69 11.02
C ILE A 84 6.25 -3.86 10.58
N PHE A 85 6.08 -2.84 9.74
CA PHE A 85 7.17 -1.96 9.33
C PHE A 85 7.69 -1.15 10.51
N SER A 86 6.82 -0.44 11.24
CA SER A 86 7.22 0.35 12.42
C SER A 86 7.82 -0.53 13.52
N HIS A 87 7.28 -1.74 13.72
CA HIS A 87 7.85 -2.73 14.62
C HIS A 87 9.26 -3.17 14.19
N PHE A 88 9.47 -3.46 12.90
CA PHE A 88 10.79 -3.81 12.35
C PHE A 88 11.81 -2.69 12.57
N ILE A 89 11.49 -1.43 12.21
CA ILE A 89 12.42 -0.30 12.37
C ILE A 89 12.78 -0.02 13.83
N SER A 90 11.83 -0.22 14.75
CA SER A 90 12.05 -0.03 16.18
C SER A 90 13.05 -1.04 16.77
N ASN A 91 13.13 -2.25 16.19
CA ASN A 91 14.08 -3.29 16.60
C ASN A 91 15.40 -3.22 15.81
N ILE A 92 15.35 -2.85 14.52
CA ILE A 92 16.50 -2.82 13.61
C ILE A 92 16.46 -1.47 12.86
N PRO A 93 17.28 -0.48 13.27
CA PRO A 93 17.29 0.87 12.67
C PRO A 93 18.05 0.90 11.34
N SER A 94 17.72 0.00 10.42
CA SER A 94 18.36 -0.13 9.11
C SER A 94 17.35 -0.53 8.02
N ILE A 95 17.36 0.20 6.91
CA ILE A 95 16.45 -0.02 5.76
C ILE A 95 17.21 -0.08 4.44
N HIS A 96 16.57 -0.62 3.41
CA HIS A 96 17.14 -0.65 2.06
C HIS A 96 17.00 0.69 1.34
N SER A 97 17.92 0.96 0.42
CA SER A 97 17.97 2.17 -0.41
C SER A 97 16.64 2.48 -1.12
N VAL A 98 15.96 1.45 -1.60
CA VAL A 98 14.63 1.48 -2.20
C VAL A 98 13.75 0.49 -1.43
N ILE A 99 12.51 0.86 -1.12
CA ILE A 99 11.53 -0.04 -0.50
C ILE A 99 10.28 -0.10 -1.36
N VAL A 100 9.81 -1.30 -1.68
CA VAL A 100 8.51 -1.52 -2.32
C VAL A 100 7.62 -2.32 -1.38
N VAL A 101 6.49 -1.75 -0.97
CA VAL A 101 5.43 -2.49 -0.27
C VAL A 101 4.62 -3.25 -1.32
N VAL A 102 4.72 -4.58 -1.32
CA VAL A 102 4.17 -5.46 -2.36
C VAL A 102 2.87 -6.11 -1.87
N SER A 103 1.77 -5.76 -2.52
CA SER A 103 0.42 -6.23 -2.18
C SER A 103 -0.09 -7.18 -3.27
N VAL A 104 0.09 -8.49 -3.10
CA VAL A 104 -0.35 -9.50 -4.08
C VAL A 104 -1.87 -9.72 -3.96
N LYS A 105 -2.58 -9.69 -5.09
CA LYS A 105 -4.04 -9.91 -5.17
C LYS A 105 -4.42 -10.80 -6.34
N SER A 106 -5.08 -11.92 -6.04
CA SER A 106 -5.82 -12.68 -7.05
C SER A 106 -7.06 -11.91 -7.48
N ILE A 107 -7.36 -11.88 -8.77
CA ILE A 107 -8.57 -11.27 -9.34
C ILE A 107 -9.32 -12.28 -10.22
N PRO A 108 -10.66 -12.19 -10.35
CA PRO A 108 -11.50 -13.23 -10.96
C PRO A 108 -11.51 -13.19 -12.51
N ILE A 109 -10.32 -13.08 -13.13
CA ILE A 109 -10.12 -13.15 -14.58
C ILE A 109 -9.09 -14.23 -14.90
N SER A 110 -9.10 -14.77 -16.13
CA SER A 110 -8.21 -15.87 -16.53
C SER A 110 -6.73 -15.49 -16.40
N LYS A 111 -6.34 -14.37 -17.01
CA LYS A 111 -4.97 -13.87 -17.02
C LYS A 111 -4.98 -12.35 -17.03
N VAL A 112 -4.09 -11.72 -16.26
CA VAL A 112 -3.90 -10.26 -16.29
C VAL A 112 -2.97 -9.87 -17.44
N VAL A 113 -3.28 -8.74 -18.07
CA VAL A 113 -2.42 -8.03 -19.02
C VAL A 113 -1.17 -7.54 -18.27
N VAL A 114 0.01 -7.57 -18.89
CA VAL A 114 1.29 -7.35 -18.19
C VAL A 114 1.38 -5.90 -17.67
N GLU A 115 0.86 -4.97 -18.46
CA GLU A 115 0.76 -3.55 -18.22
C GLU A 115 -0.20 -3.21 -17.05
N GLU A 116 -1.21 -4.05 -16.80
CA GLU A 116 -2.13 -3.91 -15.65
C GLU A 116 -1.68 -4.72 -14.41
N ARG A 117 -0.63 -5.53 -14.54
CA ARG A 117 -0.18 -6.46 -13.49
C ARG A 117 0.46 -5.75 -12.30
N PHE A 118 1.28 -4.74 -12.55
CA PHE A 118 2.10 -4.05 -11.54
C PHE A 118 1.62 -2.60 -11.33
N LEU A 119 0.65 -2.41 -10.43
CA LEU A 119 0.11 -1.07 -10.16
C LEU A 119 0.92 -0.36 -9.08
N PHE A 120 1.89 0.45 -9.51
CA PHE A 120 2.71 1.29 -8.65
C PHE A 120 1.99 2.56 -8.18
N ARG A 121 2.34 3.02 -6.97
CA ARG A 121 2.08 4.35 -6.44
C ARG A 121 3.24 4.76 -5.53
N GLN A 122 3.58 6.04 -5.57
CA GLN A 122 4.52 6.64 -4.63
C GLN A 122 3.99 6.60 -3.19
N VAL A 123 4.90 6.56 -2.21
CA VAL A 123 4.62 6.87 -0.81
C VAL A 123 5.36 8.15 -0.45
N GLU A 124 4.68 9.08 0.21
CA GLU A 124 5.28 10.35 0.64
C GLU A 124 6.05 10.21 1.97
N PRO A 125 7.13 10.98 2.18
CA PRO A 125 7.79 11.87 1.22
C PRO A 125 8.67 11.12 0.19
N ARG A 126 8.79 11.68 -1.02
CA ARG A 126 9.52 11.06 -2.16
C ARG A 126 10.99 10.76 -1.85
N ASP A 127 11.67 11.63 -1.10
CA ASP A 127 13.09 11.49 -0.74
C ASP A 127 13.40 10.17 -0.04
N TYR A 128 12.39 9.58 0.61
CA TYR A 128 12.50 8.31 1.31
C TYR A 128 12.38 7.07 0.39
N ARG A 129 12.13 7.24 -0.92
CA ARG A 129 12.16 6.21 -1.97
C ARG A 129 11.38 4.94 -1.59
N MET A 130 10.20 5.19 -1.00
CA MET A 130 9.21 4.16 -0.66
C MET A 130 8.11 4.16 -1.72
N PHE A 131 7.86 2.99 -2.29
CA PHE A 131 6.85 2.74 -3.30
C PHE A 131 5.84 1.71 -2.77
N ARG A 132 4.63 1.70 -3.31
CA ARG A 132 3.65 0.62 -3.12
C ARG A 132 3.32 0.02 -4.48
N CYS A 133 3.38 -1.30 -4.60
CA CYS A 133 3.03 -2.03 -5.81
C CYS A 133 1.92 -3.03 -5.51
N VAL A 134 0.78 -2.91 -6.17
CA VAL A 134 -0.27 -3.94 -6.15
C VAL A 134 -0.03 -4.88 -7.32
N VAL A 135 0.30 -6.13 -7.03
CA VAL A 135 0.55 -7.17 -8.04
C VAL A 135 -0.72 -7.98 -8.25
N ARG A 136 -1.26 -7.96 -9.47
CA ARG A 136 -2.50 -8.65 -9.84
C ARG A 136 -2.22 -9.96 -10.56
N TYR A 137 -2.86 -11.04 -10.14
CA TYR A 137 -2.81 -12.35 -10.81
C TYR A 137 -4.21 -12.88 -11.13
N GLY A 138 -4.40 -13.41 -12.34
CA GLY A 138 -5.59 -14.15 -12.74
C GLY A 138 -5.52 -15.61 -12.29
N TYR A 139 -6.63 -16.35 -12.42
CA TYR A 139 -6.71 -17.75 -11.95
C TYR A 139 -5.90 -18.75 -12.79
N ASN A 140 -5.48 -18.38 -14.01
CA ASN A 140 -4.56 -19.14 -14.86
C ASN A 140 -3.17 -18.49 -14.98
N ASP A 141 -2.89 -17.37 -14.28
CA ASP A 141 -1.53 -16.84 -14.26
C ASP A 141 -0.61 -17.75 -13.44
N LYS A 142 0.60 -17.96 -13.98
CA LYS A 142 1.67 -18.67 -13.29
C LYS A 142 2.50 -17.65 -12.53
N ILE A 143 2.69 -17.87 -11.23
CA ILE A 143 3.61 -17.06 -10.42
C ILE A 143 5.03 -17.29 -10.96
N GLU A 144 5.72 -16.21 -11.28
CA GLU A 144 7.03 -16.22 -11.93
C GLU A 144 8.15 -16.74 -11.01
N GLU A 145 9.26 -17.17 -11.61
CA GLU A 145 10.50 -17.38 -10.84
C GLU A 145 10.97 -16.06 -10.21
N PRO A 146 11.60 -16.09 -9.01
CA PRO A 146 11.94 -14.88 -8.27
C PRO A 146 12.74 -13.86 -9.09
N LYS A 147 13.72 -14.30 -9.88
CA LYS A 147 14.56 -13.41 -10.71
C LYS A 147 13.76 -12.69 -11.79
N GLU A 148 12.76 -13.37 -12.37
CA GLU A 148 11.91 -12.77 -13.41
C GLU A 148 10.87 -11.85 -12.79
N PHE A 149 10.35 -12.18 -11.60
CA PHE A 149 9.54 -11.26 -10.80
C PHE A 149 10.34 -10.01 -10.37
N GLU A 150 11.56 -10.17 -9.84
CA GLU A 150 12.49 -9.09 -9.50
C GLU A 150 12.71 -8.15 -10.70
N ARG A 151 13.00 -8.72 -11.86
CA ARG A 151 13.20 -7.97 -13.11
C ARG A 151 11.94 -7.24 -13.57
N GLN A 152 10.79 -7.94 -13.67
CA GLN A 152 9.53 -7.31 -14.10
C GLN A 152 9.09 -6.19 -13.15
N LEU A 153 9.26 -6.37 -11.84
CA LEU A 153 8.95 -5.36 -10.84
C LEU A 153 9.81 -4.10 -11.01
N VAL A 154 11.12 -4.26 -11.27
CA VAL A 154 12.05 -3.13 -11.44
C VAL A 154 11.86 -2.41 -12.78
N GLU A 155 11.55 -3.11 -13.88
CA GLU A 155 11.20 -2.43 -15.15
C GLU A 155 9.91 -1.60 -15.02
N ASN A 156 8.86 -2.15 -14.41
CA ASN A 156 7.60 -1.41 -14.19
C ASN A 156 7.77 -0.26 -13.17
N LEU A 157 8.68 -0.39 -12.20
CA LEU A 157 9.03 0.70 -11.28
C LEU A 157 9.75 1.85 -12.01
N LYS A 158 10.70 1.56 -12.90
CA LYS A 158 11.39 2.57 -13.71
C LYS A 158 10.42 3.33 -14.62
N GLU A 159 9.51 2.63 -15.30
CA GLU A 159 8.50 3.27 -16.15
C GLU A 159 7.45 4.06 -15.32
N PHE A 160 7.09 3.61 -14.11
CA PHE A 160 6.29 4.43 -13.18
C PHE A 160 7.00 5.74 -12.80
N ILE A 161 8.28 5.68 -12.41
CA ILE A 161 9.11 6.85 -12.04
C ILE A 161 9.18 7.85 -13.20
N ARG A 162 9.32 7.35 -14.43
CA ARG A 162 9.31 8.16 -15.66
C ARG A 162 7.98 8.90 -15.85
N GLN A 163 6.87 8.19 -15.74
CA GLN A 163 5.53 8.77 -15.91
C GLN A 163 5.17 9.76 -14.80
N GLU A 164 5.50 9.45 -13.54
CA GLU A 164 5.17 10.30 -12.40
C GLU A 164 5.94 11.63 -12.42
N ASN A 165 7.19 11.63 -12.90
CA ASN A 165 7.98 12.85 -13.07
C ASN A 165 7.52 13.68 -14.28
N PHE A 166 7.16 13.04 -15.42
CA PHE A 166 6.56 13.75 -16.56
C PHE A 166 5.25 14.47 -16.17
N ILE A 167 4.43 13.89 -15.30
CA ILE A 167 3.20 14.52 -14.78
C ILE A 167 3.52 15.77 -13.94
N LEU A 168 4.58 15.74 -13.11
CA LEU A 168 5.01 16.92 -12.35
C LEU A 168 5.56 18.04 -13.26
N GLU A 169 6.41 17.69 -14.21
CA GLU A 169 6.98 18.64 -15.18
C GLU A 169 5.87 19.29 -16.02
N GLY A 170 4.93 18.49 -16.55
CA GLY A 170 3.77 18.98 -17.29
C GLY A 170 2.86 19.88 -16.45
N GLY A 171 2.52 19.48 -15.22
CA GLY A 171 1.66 20.24 -14.30
C GLY A 171 2.22 21.62 -13.92
N SER A 172 3.54 21.80 -13.95
CA SER A 172 4.17 23.11 -13.75
C SER A 172 3.94 24.10 -14.91
N THR A 173 3.58 23.61 -16.10
CA THR A 173 3.47 24.43 -17.32
C THR A 173 2.06 24.99 -17.53
N GLU A 174 1.02 24.33 -17.04
CA GLU A 174 -0.37 24.75 -17.32
C GLU A 174 -0.77 26.05 -16.58
N GLN A 175 -0.20 26.31 -15.41
CA GLN A 175 -0.42 27.57 -14.67
C GLN A 175 0.20 28.82 -15.34
N MET A 176 0.91 28.66 -16.47
CA MET A 176 1.59 29.76 -17.18
C MET A 176 1.06 30.01 -18.60
N ARG A 177 -0.12 29.46 -18.96
CA ARG A 177 -0.70 29.59 -20.31
C ARG A 177 -1.90 30.54 -20.46
N GLU A 178 -2.43 31.09 -19.38
CA GLU A 178 -3.70 31.85 -19.42
C GLU A 178 -3.54 33.39 -19.34
N THR A 179 -2.35 33.94 -19.65
CA THR A 179 -2.07 35.39 -19.57
C THR A 179 -1.47 36.01 -20.84
N VAL A 180 -1.65 35.41 -22.03
CA VAL A 180 -1.20 35.99 -23.33
C VAL A 180 -2.27 35.89 -24.42
N ASN A 181 -3.32 36.70 -24.26
CA ASN A 181 -4.31 37.24 -25.23
C ASN A 181 -5.54 37.64 -24.39
N ILE A 182 -6.22 38.76 -24.60
CA ILE A 182 -6.48 39.50 -25.84
C ILE A 182 -6.19 41.00 -25.65
N GLN A 183 -5.53 41.65 -26.62
CA GLN A 183 -5.63 43.10 -26.75
C GLN A 183 -5.51 43.57 -28.21
N HIS A 184 -6.64 43.92 -28.84
CA HIS A 184 -6.64 44.89 -29.94
C HIS A 184 -7.99 45.63 -30.13
N SER A 185 -7.97 46.93 -29.81
CA SER A 185 -8.75 48.06 -30.41
C SER A 185 -10.29 48.01 -30.59
N GLY A 186 -10.99 49.03 -30.05
CA GLY A 186 -12.38 49.40 -30.41
C GLY A 186 -13.26 49.83 -29.21
N LEU A 187 -12.98 50.91 -28.48
CA LEU A 187 -13.15 52.35 -28.82
C LEU A 187 -14.63 52.86 -28.76
N LEU A 188 -14.90 53.75 -27.78
CA LEU A 188 -16.09 54.62 -27.55
C LEU A 188 -17.43 54.05 -26.99
N ARG A 189 -17.69 54.33 -25.70
CA ARG A 189 -18.63 55.39 -25.18
C ARG A 189 -19.43 54.96 -23.93
N ASN A 190 -19.84 55.95 -23.13
CA ASN A 190 -20.34 55.80 -21.77
C ASN A 190 -21.88 55.58 -21.63
N ASP A 191 -22.25 55.26 -20.38
CA ASP A 191 -23.37 55.80 -19.58
C ASP A 191 -24.74 55.05 -19.48
N ASP A 192 -25.04 54.70 -18.21
CA ASP A 192 -26.30 54.88 -17.46
C ASP A 192 -27.45 53.83 -17.40
N LYS A 193 -27.87 53.58 -16.13
CA LYS A 193 -29.22 53.29 -15.59
C LYS A 193 -30.05 52.00 -15.90
N ALA A 194 -30.05 51.12 -14.88
CA ALA A 194 -31.15 50.92 -13.90
C ALA A 194 -32.27 49.84 -14.06
N ARG A 195 -32.83 49.47 -12.88
CA ARG A 195 -33.99 48.59 -12.56
C ARG A 195 -33.72 47.08 -12.71
N ARG A 196 -33.91 46.24 -11.67
CA ARG A 196 -35.16 45.76 -10.99
C ARG A 196 -36.10 45.00 -11.95
N SER A 197 -36.64 43.81 -11.66
CA SER A 197 -36.45 42.75 -10.63
C SER A 197 -37.30 41.51 -11.08
N SER A 198 -37.58 40.38 -10.39
CA SER A 198 -37.36 39.84 -9.02
C SER A 198 -37.81 38.35 -8.99
N SER A 199 -37.38 37.57 -7.97
CA SER A 199 -37.98 36.29 -7.46
C SER A 199 -38.09 35.06 -8.39
N SER A 200 -38.01 33.78 -7.94
CA SER A 200 -37.55 33.15 -6.68
C SER A 200 -37.49 31.61 -6.83
N ALA A 201 -36.41 30.96 -6.33
CA ALA A 201 -36.31 29.51 -5.98
C ALA A 201 -36.60 28.48 -7.11
N VAL A 202 -36.29 27.16 -7.02
CA VAL A 202 -35.91 26.28 -5.90
C VAL A 202 -34.86 25.23 -6.36
N HIS A 203 -33.72 25.11 -5.66
CA HIS A 203 -33.16 23.87 -5.06
C HIS A 203 -31.73 24.07 -4.55
N VAL A 204 -31.35 23.37 -3.48
CA VAL A 204 -30.04 23.48 -2.79
C VAL A 204 -29.61 22.11 -2.25
N GLU A 205 -28.39 21.71 -2.57
CA GLU A 205 -27.38 21.01 -1.73
C GLU A 205 -26.04 21.53 -2.30
N GLU A 206 -25.30 22.47 -1.71
CA GLU A 206 -24.66 22.51 -0.39
C GLU A 206 -23.55 21.47 -0.19
N ALA A 207 -22.33 21.87 -0.58
CA ALA A 207 -21.07 21.34 -0.08
C ALA A 207 -20.14 22.54 0.16
N LEU A 208 -19.59 22.68 1.37
CA LEU A 208 -18.93 23.91 1.84
C LEU A 208 -17.41 23.91 1.61
N GLU A 209 -16.85 25.10 1.40
CA GLU A 209 -15.42 25.36 1.18
C GLU A 209 -14.51 25.10 2.40
N ASN A 210 -13.20 24.96 2.12
CA ASN A 210 -12.10 25.64 2.83
C ASN A 210 -10.87 25.57 1.91
N GLN A 211 -10.62 26.56 1.05
CA GLN A 211 -9.90 27.82 1.32
C GLN A 211 -8.43 27.63 1.77
N ILE A 212 -7.51 28.05 0.90
CA ILE A 212 -6.06 28.11 1.14
C ILE A 212 -5.64 29.60 1.09
N PRO A 213 -5.01 30.16 2.14
CA PRO A 213 -4.47 31.52 2.09
C PRO A 213 -3.12 31.54 1.38
N SER A 214 -3.06 32.09 0.18
CA SER A 214 -1.79 32.31 -0.54
C SER A 214 -1.03 33.50 0.04
N ARG A 215 0.27 33.32 0.33
CA ARG A 215 1.23 34.41 0.54
C ARG A 215 2.53 34.13 -0.20
N ILE A 216 2.74 34.88 -1.27
CA ILE A 216 3.96 34.89 -2.07
C ILE A 216 5.00 35.76 -1.35
N SER A 217 6.25 35.32 -1.31
CA SER A 217 7.43 36.16 -1.05
C SER A 217 8.62 35.54 -1.77
N SER A 218 9.30 36.34 -2.58
CA SER A 218 10.22 35.87 -3.63
C SER A 218 11.70 36.20 -3.32
N SER A 219 12.60 35.66 -4.15
CA SER A 219 14.07 35.77 -4.08
C SER A 219 14.73 34.91 -2.97
N SER A 220 15.99 34.48 -3.12
CA SER A 220 17.00 34.80 -4.14
C SER A 220 17.80 33.57 -4.61
N ILE A 221 18.44 33.66 -5.78
CA ILE A 221 19.31 32.61 -6.33
C ILE A 221 20.64 32.56 -5.57
N GLN A 222 21.05 31.36 -5.14
CA GLN A 222 22.46 31.05 -4.83
C GLN A 222 22.85 29.71 -5.45
N SER A 223 23.82 29.75 -6.37
CA SER A 223 24.41 28.58 -7.01
C SER A 223 25.55 28.01 -6.16
N PHE A 224 25.41 26.78 -5.69
CA PHE A 224 26.44 26.11 -4.88
C PHE A 224 27.32 25.21 -5.75
N ASN A 225 28.59 25.58 -5.90
CA ASN A 225 29.59 24.78 -6.62
C ASN A 225 29.87 23.47 -5.86
N ILE A 226 29.71 22.33 -6.53
CA ILE A 226 30.03 21.02 -5.96
C ILE A 226 31.54 20.80 -5.94
N ALA A 227 32.16 21.06 -4.79
CA ALA A 227 33.53 20.62 -4.53
C ALA A 227 33.58 19.09 -4.38
N LYS A 228 34.41 18.42 -5.19
CA LYS A 228 34.69 16.99 -5.02
C LYS A 228 35.46 16.77 -3.71
N SER A 229 34.80 16.27 -2.69
CA SER A 229 35.43 15.81 -1.44
C SER A 229 35.39 14.28 -1.38
N THR A 230 36.54 13.65 -1.49
CA THR A 230 36.71 12.21 -1.23
C THR A 230 36.95 11.98 0.25
N ASN A 231 35.96 11.49 0.98
CA ASN A 231 36.18 10.75 2.23
C ASN A 231 35.01 9.81 2.55
N SER A 232 35.31 8.69 3.18
CA SER A 232 34.37 7.56 3.33
C SER A 232 33.46 7.69 4.56
N SER A 233 32.15 7.75 4.31
CA SER A 233 31.11 7.39 5.29
C SER A 233 30.02 6.62 4.55
N SER A 234 29.69 5.40 5.01
CA SER A 234 28.74 4.50 4.33
C SER A 234 27.26 4.83 4.60
N ARG A 235 26.95 6.04 5.06
CA ARG A 235 25.59 6.49 5.36
C ARG A 235 24.97 7.12 4.12
N ILE A 236 24.17 6.35 3.38
CA ILE A 236 23.40 6.85 2.23
C ILE A 236 22.30 7.79 2.77
N THR A 237 22.51 9.10 2.65
CA THR A 237 21.48 10.10 2.94
C THR A 237 20.40 10.12 1.86
N PRO A 238 19.12 10.33 2.20
CA PRO A 238 18.06 10.57 1.22
C PRO A 238 18.26 11.95 0.58
N VAL A 239 19.05 12.00 -0.50
CA VAL A 239 19.22 13.19 -1.35
C VAL A 239 18.11 13.21 -2.40
N PRO A 240 17.46 14.34 -2.70
CA PRO A 240 16.59 14.45 -3.88
C PRO A 240 17.42 14.24 -5.15
N LEU A 241 17.09 13.21 -5.95
CA LEU A 241 17.63 13.07 -7.32
C LEU A 241 16.78 13.96 -8.23
N GLN A 242 17.41 14.71 -9.12
CA GLN A 242 16.76 15.83 -9.82
C GLN A 242 16.54 15.53 -11.30
N GLY A 243 16.02 14.33 -11.57
CA GLY A 243 15.56 13.89 -12.88
C GLY A 243 15.12 12.42 -12.86
N ALA A 244 14.10 12.09 -13.64
CA ALA A 244 13.58 10.72 -13.73
C ALA A 244 14.67 9.70 -14.11
N GLU A 245 15.55 10.07 -15.03
CA GLU A 245 16.66 9.24 -15.49
C GLU A 245 17.68 8.95 -14.36
N GLU A 246 17.99 9.93 -13.50
CA GLU A 246 18.86 9.71 -12.34
C GLU A 246 18.25 8.73 -11.34
N GLU A 247 16.94 8.84 -11.08
CA GLU A 247 16.21 7.95 -10.18
C GLU A 247 16.06 6.54 -10.76
N MET A 248 15.79 6.42 -12.07
CA MET A 248 15.77 5.14 -12.79
C MET A 248 17.14 4.43 -12.76
N GLN A 249 18.24 5.18 -12.98
CA GLN A 249 19.60 4.64 -12.87
C GLN A 249 19.96 4.27 -11.42
N PHE A 250 19.48 5.03 -10.43
CA PHE A 250 19.63 4.66 -9.03
C PHE A 250 18.90 3.35 -8.71
N VAL A 251 17.63 3.21 -9.09
CA VAL A 251 16.85 1.97 -8.88
C VAL A 251 17.51 0.78 -9.58
N GLN A 252 18.04 0.97 -10.80
CA GLN A 252 18.81 -0.05 -11.52
C GLN A 252 20.04 -0.50 -10.73
N LYS A 253 20.85 0.45 -10.21
CA LYS A 253 22.03 0.15 -9.40
C LYS A 253 21.68 -0.55 -8.09
N GLU A 254 20.60 -0.16 -7.42
CA GLU A 254 20.18 -0.84 -6.19
C GLU A 254 19.62 -2.25 -6.43
N MET A 255 19.14 -2.56 -7.64
CA MET A 255 18.85 -3.95 -8.03
C MET A 255 20.13 -4.79 -8.15
N GLU A 256 21.25 -4.22 -8.60
CA GLU A 256 22.55 -4.91 -8.69
C GLU A 256 23.14 -5.26 -7.31
N HIS A 257 22.87 -4.43 -6.30
CA HIS A 257 23.16 -4.75 -4.89
C HIS A 257 22.28 -5.88 -4.33
N GLY A 258 21.18 -6.22 -5.02
CA GLY A 258 20.31 -7.35 -4.72
C GLY A 258 18.95 -6.96 -4.14
N VAL A 259 17.95 -7.78 -4.45
CA VAL A 259 16.60 -7.67 -3.89
C VAL A 259 16.46 -8.56 -2.66
N PHE A 260 15.87 -8.05 -1.58
CA PHE A 260 15.61 -8.76 -0.34
C PHE A 260 14.12 -8.71 0.00
N TYR A 261 13.63 -9.73 0.69
CA TYR A 261 12.22 -9.94 0.93
C TYR A 261 11.91 -9.89 2.43
N PHE A 262 10.85 -9.18 2.79
CA PHE A 262 10.40 -9.00 4.16
C PHE A 262 8.96 -9.52 4.25
N ILE A 263 8.74 -10.51 5.12
CA ILE A 263 7.42 -11.10 5.39
C ILE A 263 7.10 -10.92 6.87
N GLY A 264 5.90 -10.40 7.18
CA GLY A 264 5.35 -10.40 8.53
C GLY A 264 4.78 -11.77 8.90
N GLU A 265 5.27 -12.37 9.98
CA GLU A 265 4.65 -13.53 10.62
C GLU A 265 3.73 -13.06 11.74
N THR A 266 2.45 -12.85 11.40
CA THR A 266 1.44 -12.47 12.38
C THR A 266 1.02 -13.66 13.26
N GLU A 267 1.32 -13.57 14.55
CA GLU A 267 0.68 -14.36 15.60
C GLU A 267 -0.61 -13.64 16.04
N VAL A 268 -1.70 -14.35 16.29
CA VAL A 268 -2.98 -13.75 16.69
C VAL A 268 -3.46 -14.37 18.00
N LEU A 269 -3.66 -13.52 19.01
CA LEU A 269 -4.11 -13.90 20.36
C LEU A 269 -5.38 -13.12 20.74
N ALA A 270 -6.19 -13.65 21.64
CA ALA A 270 -7.30 -12.91 22.25
C ALA A 270 -6.78 -12.00 23.38
N GLU A 271 -7.29 -10.76 23.43
CA GLU A 271 -6.99 -9.77 24.48
C GLU A 271 -7.21 -10.36 25.89
N GLN A 272 -6.47 -9.86 26.89
CA GLN A 272 -6.50 -10.39 28.26
C GLN A 272 -7.88 -10.31 28.94
N ASP A 273 -8.72 -9.34 28.59
CA ASP A 273 -10.10 -9.21 29.11
C ASP A 273 -11.16 -9.94 28.28
N SER A 274 -10.74 -10.65 27.21
CA SER A 274 -11.65 -11.40 26.34
C SER A 274 -12.42 -12.50 27.09
N SER A 275 -13.66 -12.75 26.66
CA SER A 275 -14.49 -13.85 27.18
C SER A 275 -13.81 -15.22 26.96
N LEU A 276 -14.12 -16.20 27.82
CA LEU A 276 -13.52 -17.54 27.75
C LEU A 276 -13.76 -18.22 26.39
N LEU A 277 -14.92 -17.99 25.77
CA LEU A 277 -15.24 -18.51 24.44
C LEU A 277 -14.39 -17.83 23.35
N LYS A 278 -14.20 -16.50 23.41
CA LYS A 278 -13.30 -15.77 22.48
C LYS A 278 -11.85 -16.25 22.63
N LYS A 279 -11.38 -16.42 23.86
CA LYS A 279 -10.04 -16.98 24.16
C LYS A 279 -9.87 -18.40 23.62
N PHE A 280 -10.85 -19.29 23.78
CA PHE A 280 -10.82 -20.64 23.21
C PHE A 280 -10.80 -20.61 21.67
N VAL A 281 -11.65 -19.78 21.05
CA VAL A 281 -11.75 -19.64 19.60
C VAL A 281 -10.44 -19.14 18.97
N VAL A 282 -9.81 -18.12 19.54
CA VAL A 282 -8.56 -17.55 18.98
C VAL A 282 -7.34 -18.40 19.38
N ASN A 283 -7.08 -18.56 20.69
CA ASN A 283 -5.81 -19.11 21.17
C ASN A 283 -5.69 -20.63 21.00
N TYR A 284 -6.83 -21.34 20.88
CA TYR A 284 -6.83 -22.80 20.68
C TYR A 284 -7.34 -23.18 19.29
N ALA A 285 -8.61 -22.88 18.97
CA ALA A 285 -9.22 -23.37 17.73
C ALA A 285 -8.55 -22.80 16.48
N TYR A 286 -8.39 -21.47 16.37
CA TYR A 286 -7.69 -20.86 15.24
C TYR A 286 -6.21 -21.25 15.21
N SER A 287 -5.50 -21.25 16.35
CA SER A 287 -4.10 -21.71 16.41
C SER A 287 -3.92 -23.16 15.95
N PHE A 288 -4.88 -24.05 16.24
CA PHE A 288 -4.90 -25.42 15.74
C PHE A 288 -5.14 -25.44 14.21
N LEU A 289 -6.11 -24.69 13.71
CA LEU A 289 -6.37 -24.58 12.27
C LEU A 289 -5.14 -24.05 11.51
N ARG A 290 -4.53 -22.95 11.96
CA ARG A 290 -3.32 -22.34 11.37
C ARG A 290 -2.12 -23.30 11.35
N LYS A 291 -1.99 -24.19 12.35
CA LYS A 291 -0.93 -25.21 12.40
C LYS A 291 -1.17 -26.37 11.43
N ASN A 292 -2.42 -26.76 11.17
CA ASN A 292 -2.76 -27.90 10.31
C ASN A 292 -2.92 -27.48 8.83
N PHE A 293 -3.63 -26.39 8.52
CA PHE A 293 -3.92 -25.93 7.16
C PHE A 293 -2.80 -25.02 6.58
N ARG A 294 -1.53 -25.38 6.82
CA ARG A 294 -0.37 -24.48 6.70
C ARG A 294 0.20 -24.36 5.28
N GLU A 295 -0.66 -23.97 4.33
CA GLU A 295 -0.41 -24.02 2.88
C GLU A 295 -0.56 -22.66 2.15
N GLY A 296 -0.90 -21.56 2.86
CA GLY A 296 -1.18 -20.25 2.23
C GLY A 296 0.05 -19.43 1.80
N GLU A 297 1.08 -19.34 2.66
CA GLU A 297 2.26 -18.48 2.44
C GLU A 297 3.24 -18.99 1.35
N LYS A 298 3.07 -20.22 0.85
CA LYS A 298 4.05 -20.89 -0.03
C LYS A 298 3.96 -20.50 -1.51
N THR A 299 3.03 -19.64 -1.90
CA THR A 299 2.71 -19.33 -3.31
C THR A 299 3.80 -18.52 -4.01
N LEU A 300 4.50 -17.64 -3.29
CA LEU A 300 5.64 -16.89 -3.81
C LEU A 300 6.93 -17.71 -3.61
N ALA A 301 7.67 -17.96 -4.69
CA ALA A 301 8.84 -18.86 -4.73
C ALA A 301 10.13 -18.29 -4.07
N ILE A 302 9.99 -17.51 -2.99
CA ILE A 302 10.99 -16.57 -2.47
C ILE A 302 12.31 -17.26 -2.05
N PRO A 303 13.48 -16.77 -2.51
CA PRO A 303 14.78 -17.28 -2.11
C PRO A 303 15.05 -17.14 -0.62
N ARG A 304 15.13 -18.26 0.10
CA ARG A 304 15.32 -18.31 1.57
C ARG A 304 16.58 -17.60 2.07
N THR A 305 17.61 -17.45 1.23
CA THR A 305 18.87 -16.75 1.55
C THR A 305 18.74 -15.22 1.57
N ARG A 306 17.65 -14.68 1.01
CA ARG A 306 17.37 -13.23 0.94
C ARG A 306 16.05 -12.86 1.61
N LEU A 307 15.53 -13.74 2.49
CA LEU A 307 14.25 -13.60 3.17
C LEU A 307 14.43 -13.30 4.66
N LEU A 308 13.94 -12.15 5.11
CA LEU A 308 13.72 -11.86 6.52
C LEU A 308 12.24 -12.09 6.86
N ARG A 309 11.98 -12.90 7.90
CA ARG A 309 10.65 -13.05 8.49
C ARG A 309 10.64 -12.32 9.83
N VAL A 310 9.67 -11.43 10.04
CA VAL A 310 9.55 -10.61 11.25
C VAL A 310 8.26 -11.02 11.97
N GLY A 311 8.39 -11.53 13.20
CA GLY A 311 7.22 -11.87 14.02
C GLY A 311 6.56 -10.62 14.60
N MET A 312 5.22 -10.63 14.68
CA MET A 312 4.45 -9.65 15.45
C MET A 312 3.16 -10.28 15.97
N THR A 313 2.81 -9.98 17.22
CA THR A 313 1.57 -10.44 17.85
C THR A 313 0.49 -9.37 17.71
N TYR A 314 -0.70 -9.75 17.23
CA TYR A 314 -1.90 -8.93 17.31
C TYR A 314 -2.81 -9.51 18.40
N GLU A 315 -3.22 -8.66 19.35
CA GLU A 315 -4.29 -8.96 20.30
C GLU A 315 -5.62 -8.49 19.69
N ILE A 316 -6.63 -9.39 19.65
CA ILE A 316 -7.94 -9.17 19.01
C ILE A 316 -9.12 -9.63 19.85
#